data_AF-A0A8S8XZY9-F1
#
_entry.id   AF-A0A8S8XZY9-F1
#
_cell.length_a   1.000
_cell.length_b   1.000
_cell.length_c   1.000
_cell.angle_alpha   90.00
_cell.angle_beta   90.00
_cell.angle_gamma   90.00
#
_symmetry.space_group_name_H-M   'P 1'
#
loop_
_entity.id
_entity.type
_entity.pdbx_description
1 polymer ?
#
loop_
_entity_poly.entity_id
_entity_poly.type
_entity_poly.pdbx_seq_one_letter_code
_entity_poly.pdbx_strand_id
1 'polypeptide(L)' 'MLDTVKKWVPITHAAFLDYRVGAVHVSAKGKKVIQQMVKGEKVTHESSGLSKREWNELMTSFNFNEKIV' A
#
# COMPACT_ATOMS: atom_id res chain seq x y z
N MET A 1 -16.42 15.21 12.08
CA MET A 1 -17.03 15.30 10.73
C MET A 1 -17.44 13.92 10.21
N LEU A 2 -16.55 12.92 10.18
CA LEU A 2 -16.90 11.55 9.74
C LEU A 2 -18.03 10.90 10.57
N ASP A 3 -18.11 11.17 11.87
CA ASP A 3 -19.20 10.64 12.72
C ASP A 3 -20.59 11.12 12.29
N THR A 4 -20.69 12.35 11.75
CA THR A 4 -21.93 12.86 11.18
C THR A 4 -22.28 12.08 9.91
N VAL A 5 -21.31 11.88 9.02
CA VAL A 5 -21.51 11.09 7.79
C VAL A 5 -21.89 9.65 8.11
N LYS A 6 -21.32 9.04 9.15
CA LYS A 6 -21.68 7.71 9.65
C LYS A 6 -23.14 7.63 10.10
N LYS A 7 -23.64 8.65 10.81
CA LYS A 7 -25.02 8.70 11.31
C LYS A 7 -26.05 8.87 10.18
N TRP A 8 -25.73 9.67 9.16
CA TRP A 8 -26.68 10.04 8.10
C TRP A 8 -26.59 9.14 6.86
N VAL A 9 -25.40 8.69 6.48
CA VAL A 9 -25.14 7.85 5.29
C VAL A 9 -24.14 6.72 5.62
N PRO A 10 -24.52 5.75 6.46
CA PRO A 10 -23.60 4.73 6.99
C PRO A 10 -22.92 3.88 5.92
N ILE A 11 -23.62 3.55 4.83
CA ILE A 11 -23.06 2.75 3.71
C ILE A 11 -21.95 3.53 3.00
N THR A 12 -22.20 4.80 2.65
CA THR A 12 -21.19 5.65 2.01
C THR A 12 -20.00 5.91 2.94
N HIS A 13 -20.26 6.11 4.23
CA HIS A 13 -19.20 6.23 5.23
C HIS A 13 -18.32 4.98 5.28
N ALA A 14 -18.91 3.78 5.32
CA ALA A 14 -18.17 2.53 5.32
C ALA A 14 -17.34 2.34 4.04
N ALA A 15 -17.93 2.60 2.87
CA ALA A 15 -17.22 2.54 1.59
C ALA A 15 -16.06 3.56 1.53
N PHE A 16 -16.25 4.77 2.07
CA PHE A 16 -15.18 5.76 2.14
C PHE A 16 -14.04 5.30 3.06
N LEU A 17 -14.36 4.74 4.22
CA LEU A 17 -13.33 4.20 5.11
C LEU A 17 -12.53 3.09 4.44
N ASP A 18 -13.19 2.17 3.75
CA ASP A 18 -12.53 1.03 3.09
C ASP A 18 -11.68 1.47 1.88
N TYR A 19 -12.29 2.14 0.91
CA TYR A 19 -11.66 2.43 -0.38
C TYR A 19 -10.80 3.69 -0.40
N ARG A 20 -10.89 4.57 0.61
CA ARG A 20 -10.13 5.83 0.66
C ARG A 20 -9.21 5.91 1.87
N VAL A 21 -9.74 5.71 3.07
CA VAL A 21 -8.94 5.90 4.30
C VAL A 21 -8.03 4.69 4.57
N GLY A 22 -8.54 3.48 4.37
CA GLY A 22 -7.80 2.23 4.52
C GLY A 22 -7.01 1.82 3.27
N ALA A 23 -7.16 2.53 2.16
CA ALA A 23 -6.49 2.20 0.92
C ALA A 23 -5.01 2.58 0.94
N VAL A 24 -4.19 1.73 0.34
CA VAL A 24 -2.76 1.99 0.10
C VAL A 24 -2.57 2.35 -1.38
N HIS A 25 -1.93 3.50 -1.63
CA HIS A 25 -1.53 3.89 -2.97
C HIS A 25 -0.11 3.37 -3.26
N VAL A 26 0.06 2.66 -4.37
CA VAL A 26 1.34 2.10 -4.78
C VAL A 26 1.72 2.63 -6.15
N SER A 27 3.01 2.96 -6.34
CA SER A 27 3.54 3.39 -7.63
C SER A 27 3.45 2.26 -8.68
N ALA A 28 3.52 2.61 -9.97
CA ALA A 28 3.49 1.62 -11.04
C ALA A 28 4.64 0.59 -10.95
N LYS A 29 5.82 1.01 -10.48
CA LYS A 29 6.96 0.12 -10.25
C LYS A 29 6.73 -0.76 -9.01
N GLY A 30 6.26 -0.18 -7.91
CA GLY A 30 5.93 -0.93 -6.69
C GLY A 30 4.85 -1.99 -6.94
N LYS A 31 3.86 -1.70 -7.80
CA LYS A 31 2.86 -2.68 -8.24
C LYS A 31 3.50 -3.91 -8.90
N LYS A 32 4.52 -3.72 -9.76
CA LYS A 32 5.23 -4.84 -10.40
C LYS A 32 5.97 -5.69 -9.37
N VAL A 33 6.64 -5.05 -8.41
CA VAL A 33 7.32 -5.74 -7.30
C VAL A 33 6.34 -6.59 -6.50
N ILE A 34 5.18 -6.04 -6.12
CA ILE A 34 4.13 -6.80 -5.42
C ILE A 34 3.66 -7.99 -6.26
N GLN A 35 3.44 -7.80 -7.56
CA GLN A 35 3.02 -8.90 -8.45
C GLN A 35 4.04 -10.05 -8.47
N GLN A 36 5.34 -9.74 -8.44
CA GLN A 36 6.40 -10.74 -8.37
C GLN A 36 6.44 -11.43 -7.00
N MET A 37 6.33 -10.66 -5.91
CA MET A 37 6.26 -11.21 -4.55
C MET A 37 5.08 -12.16 -4.37
N VAL A 38 3.89 -11.81 -4.87
CA VAL A 38 2.69 -12.65 -4.81
C VAL A 38 2.85 -13.95 -5.61
N LYS A 39 3.70 -13.96 -6.64
CA LYS A 39 4.08 -15.18 -7.37
C LYS A 39 5.12 -16.04 -6.64
N GLY A 40 5.63 -15.58 -5.50
CA GLY A 40 6.71 -16.24 -4.76
C GLY A 40 8.10 -15.98 -5.34
N GLU A 41 8.25 -15.02 -6.27
CA GLU A 41 9.55 -14.62 -6.78
C GLU A 41 10.32 -13.85 -5.69
N LYS A 42 11.60 -14.15 -5.52
CA LYS A 42 12.47 -13.44 -4.58
C LYS A 42 12.91 -12.12 -5.22
N VAL A 43 12.31 -11.01 -4.78
CA VAL A 43 12.66 -9.66 -5.23
C VAL A 43 13.52 -8.98 -4.17
N THR A 44 14.69 -8.50 -4.56
CA THR A 44 15.54 -7.63 -3.72
C THR A 44 15.45 -6.17 -4.19
N HIS A 45 15.92 -5.23 -3.36
CA HIS A 45 15.99 -3.82 -3.72
C HIS A 45 16.69 -3.59 -5.06
N GLU A 46 17.82 -4.26 -5.29
CA GLU A 46 18.65 -4.10 -6.49
C GLU A 46 17.92 -4.58 -7.75
N SER A 47 17.15 -5.67 -7.63
CA SER A 47 16.36 -6.24 -8.73
C SER A 47 15.04 -5.50 -8.99
N SER A 48 14.57 -4.70 -8.02
CA SER A 48 13.25 -4.08 -8.04
C SER A 48 13.12 -2.88 -9.00
N GLY A 49 14.24 -2.25 -9.35
CA GLY A 49 14.24 -0.99 -10.12
C GLY A 49 13.64 0.21 -9.39
N LEU A 50 13.41 0.08 -8.08
CA LEU A 50 12.98 1.15 -7.17
C LEU A 50 14.19 1.90 -6.60
N SER A 51 14.03 3.20 -6.39
CA SER A 51 14.95 3.95 -5.53
C SER A 51 14.86 3.43 -4.08
N LYS A 52 15.89 3.68 -3.26
CA LYS A 52 15.88 3.30 -1.83
C LYS A 52 14.65 3.84 -1.08
N ARG A 53 14.23 5.07 -1.41
CA ARG A 53 13.05 5.71 -0.81
C ARG A 53 11.77 4.97 -1.19
N GLU A 54 11.57 4.72 -2.49
CA GLU A 54 10.37 3.99 -2.97
C GLU A 54 10.30 2.57 -2.40
N TRP A 55 11.45 1.91 -2.25
CA TRP A 55 11.53 0.59 -1.62
C TRP A 55 11.10 0.64 -0.16
N ASN A 56 11.65 1.57 0.62
CA ASN A 56 11.29 1.72 2.03
C ASN A 56 9.82 2.13 2.22
N GLU A 57 9.29 2.99 1.34
CA GLU A 57 7.86 3.35 1.31
C GLU A 57 6.99 2.13 1.04
N LEU A 58 7.36 1.30 0.06
CA LEU A 58 6.66 0.05 -0.26
C LEU A 58 6.68 -0.90 0.94
N MET A 59 7.86 -1.19 1.50
CA MET A 59 8.01 -2.09 2.66
C MET A 59 7.23 -1.57 3.87
N THR A 60 7.25 -0.26 4.12
CA THR A 60 6.51 0.34 5.23
C THR A 60 5.00 0.26 5.01
N SER A 61 4.52 0.48 3.79
CA SER A 61 3.09 0.45 3.45
C SER A 61 2.45 -0.93 3.64
N PHE A 62 3.25 -2.00 3.56
CA PHE A 62 2.81 -3.38 3.75
C PHE A 62 3.36 -4.00 5.04
N ASN A 63 3.95 -3.21 5.93
CA ASN A 63 4.54 -3.66 7.19
C ASN A 63 5.57 -4.81 7.03
N PHE A 64 6.37 -4.78 5.96
CA PHE A 64 7.49 -5.69 5.77
C PHE A 64 8.76 -5.19 6.47
N ASN A 65 9.58 -6.13 6.94
CA ASN A 65 10.81 -5.87 7.70
C ASN A 65 12.05 -5.65 6.82
N GLU A 66 11.92 -5.81 5.49
CA GLU A 66 13.02 -5.74 4.51
C GLU A 66 13.38 -4.31 4.12
N LYS A 67 13.48 -3.41 5.10
CA LYS A 67 13.86 -2.00 4.90
C LYS A 67 15.38 -1.89 4.82
N ILE A 68 15.84 -0.93 4.01
CA ILE A 68 17.28 -0.67 3.82
C ILE A 68 17.81 0.31 4.88
N VAL A 69 16.93 1.12 5.45
CA VAL A 69 17.21 2.14 6.48
C VAL A 69 16.14 2.06 7.55
#